data_AF-A0A842Q4N9-F1
#
_entry.id   AF-A0A842Q4N9-F1
#
_cell.length_a   1.000
_cell.length_b   1.000
_cell.length_c   1.000
_cell.angle_alpha   90.00
_cell.angle_beta   90.00
_cell.angle_gamma   90.00
#
_symmetry.space_group_name_H-M   'P 1'
#
loop_
_entity.id
_entity.type
_entity.pdbx_description
1 polymer ?
#
loop_
_entity_poly.entity_id
_entity_poly.type
_entity_poly.pdbx_seq_one_letter_code
_entity_poly.pdbx_strand_id
1 'polypeptide(L)'
;MAKAYDIPAAYLISRLAEQLKKDKKIAPPSWAAFVKTGPQAEKIPQNKDWWYIRCASLVRKVYMHGPIGISDLKSAYGGRKRIGYNLNHHKDAGGAIIRKALQQLESAGYITKKSKGRLMSDDGMKKIDRLATEIQNEIIKTEPELQRYA
;
A
#
# COMPACT_ATOMS: atom_id res chain seq x y z
N MET A 1 -0.76 10.84 -20.13
CA MET A 1 -1.41 10.51 -18.83
C MET A 1 -0.44 9.63 -18.08
N ALA A 2 0.13 10.15 -17.01
CA ALA A 2 1.06 9.47 -16.12
C ALA A 2 0.46 8.18 -15.58
N LYS A 3 1.26 7.13 -15.49
CA LYS A 3 0.90 5.92 -14.74
C LYS A 3 1.62 5.90 -13.41
N ALA A 4 1.15 5.06 -12.48
CA ALA A 4 1.83 4.87 -11.20
C ALA A 4 3.27 4.31 -11.33
N TYR A 5 3.70 3.90 -12.53
CA TYR A 5 5.07 3.47 -12.84
C TYR A 5 6.04 4.65 -12.94
N ASP A 6 5.56 5.80 -13.37
CA ASP A 6 6.39 6.94 -13.80
C ASP A 6 6.78 7.86 -12.62
N ILE A 7 6.30 7.55 -11.42
CA ILE A 7 6.35 8.42 -10.24
C ILE A 7 7.07 7.73 -9.08
N PRO A 8 7.87 8.46 -8.29
CA PRO A 8 8.50 7.88 -7.12
C PRO A 8 7.45 7.36 -6.12
N ALA A 9 7.69 6.14 -5.63
CA ALA A 9 6.72 5.41 -4.79
C ALA A 9 6.33 6.17 -3.51
N ALA A 10 7.26 6.92 -2.93
CA ALA A 10 7.03 7.65 -1.69
C ALA A 10 5.94 8.72 -1.83
N TYR A 11 6.00 9.54 -2.89
CA TYR A 11 5.01 10.59 -3.16
C TYR A 11 3.63 10.02 -3.46
N LEU A 12 3.57 8.94 -4.26
CA LEU A 12 2.31 8.27 -4.56
C LEU A 12 1.66 7.71 -3.28
N ILE A 13 2.45 7.06 -2.41
CA ILE A 13 1.93 6.45 -1.17
C ILE A 13 1.45 7.52 -0.19
N SER A 14 2.21 8.61 0.01
CA SER A 14 1.82 9.67 0.94
C SER A 14 0.51 10.34 0.50
N ARG A 15 0.42 10.72 -0.78
CA ARG A 15 -0.76 11.40 -1.31
C ARG A 15 -1.99 10.50 -1.35
N LEU A 16 -1.80 9.23 -1.74
CA LEU A 16 -2.88 8.25 -1.70
C LEU A 16 -3.36 8.01 -0.27
N ALA A 17 -2.46 7.95 0.72
CA ALA A 17 -2.85 7.80 2.11
C ALA A 17 -3.74 8.97 2.59
N GLU A 18 -3.46 10.20 2.16
CA GLU A 18 -4.32 11.36 2.46
C GLU A 18 -5.71 11.26 1.83
N GLN A 19 -5.81 10.76 0.59
CA GLN A 19 -7.11 10.52 -0.03
C GLN A 19 -7.89 9.42 0.69
N LEU A 20 -7.23 8.30 1.02
CA LEU A 20 -7.88 7.18 1.70
C LEU A 20 -8.35 7.55 3.12
N LYS A 21 -7.75 8.56 3.77
CA LYS A 21 -8.25 9.10 5.04
C LYS A 21 -9.61 9.79 4.91
N LYS A 22 -9.90 10.40 3.75
CA LYS A 22 -11.18 11.07 3.49
C LYS A 22 -12.30 10.06 3.26
N ASP A 23 -11.95 8.85 2.82
CA ASP A 23 -12.90 7.77 2.55
C ASP A 23 -13.36 7.10 3.84
N LYS A 24 -14.62 7.33 4.23
CA LYS A 24 -15.24 6.70 5.42
C LYS A 24 -15.26 5.17 5.40
N LYS A 25 -15.11 4.56 4.22
CA LYS A 25 -15.10 3.09 4.05
C LYS A 25 -13.81 2.44 4.54
N ILE A 26 -12.73 3.22 4.65
CA ILE A 26 -11.42 2.74 5.09
C ILE A 26 -11.20 3.29 6.48
N ALA A 27 -11.46 2.46 7.48
CA ALA A 27 -11.26 2.84 8.87
C ALA A 27 -10.29 1.85 9.53
N PRO A 28 -9.36 2.32 10.39
CA PRO A 28 -8.55 1.41 11.17
C PRO A 28 -9.45 0.57 12.10
N PRO A 29 -9.29 -0.76 12.16
CA PRO A 29 -10.01 -1.58 13.12
C PRO A 29 -9.57 -1.22 14.55
N SER A 30 -10.44 -1.47 15.54
CA SER A 30 -10.23 -1.10 16.94
C SER A 30 -8.89 -1.58 17.53
N TRP A 31 -8.43 -2.76 17.13
CA TRP A 31 -7.17 -3.33 17.59
C TRP A 31 -5.93 -2.75 16.90
N ALA A 32 -6.06 -1.97 15.83
CA ALA A 32 -4.92 -1.47 15.04
C ALA A 32 -3.97 -0.58 15.86
N ALA A 33 -4.45 0.09 16.90
CA ALA A 33 -3.61 0.93 17.76
C ALA A 33 -2.67 0.13 18.68
N PHE A 34 -3.00 -1.13 18.97
CA PHE A 34 -2.34 -1.92 20.01
C PHE A 34 -1.45 -3.03 19.46
N VAL A 35 -1.46 -3.26 18.15
CA VAL A 35 -0.75 -4.38 17.53
C VAL A 35 0.47 -3.93 16.75
N LYS A 36 1.47 -4.82 16.72
CA LYS A 36 2.56 -4.74 15.75
C LYS A 36 2.14 -5.32 14.41
N THR A 37 2.84 -4.91 13.34
CA THR A 37 2.50 -5.28 11.96
C THR A 37 2.76 -6.74 11.60
N GLY A 38 3.59 -7.43 12.38
CA GLY A 38 3.84 -8.85 12.22
C GLY A 38 4.90 -9.40 13.17
N PRO A 39 5.23 -10.69 13.05
CA PRO A 39 6.26 -11.36 13.86
C PRO A 39 7.64 -10.73 13.75
N GLN A 40 7.98 -10.15 12.58
CA GLN A 40 9.25 -9.49 12.28
C GLN A 40 9.40 -8.13 12.97
N ALA A 41 8.29 -7.48 13.33
CA ALA A 41 8.32 -6.21 14.04
C ALA A 41 8.55 -6.44 15.55
N GLU A 42 9.34 -5.56 16.15
CA GLU A 42 9.58 -5.53 17.60
C GLU A 42 8.63 -4.55 18.29
N LYS A 43 8.49 -3.35 17.73
CA LYS A 43 7.66 -2.26 18.26
C LYS A 43 6.39 -2.04 17.42
N ILE A 44 5.40 -1.41 18.04
CA ILE A 44 4.17 -0.95 17.37
C ILE A 44 4.54 0.21 16.42
N PRO A 45 3.84 0.39 15.29
CA PRO A 45 4.04 1.55 14.42
C PRO A 45 3.87 2.88 15.18
N GLN A 46 4.85 3.78 15.06
CA GLN A 46 4.80 5.09 15.73
C GLN A 46 3.85 6.07 15.04
N ASN A 47 3.68 5.95 13.72
CA ASN A 47 2.77 6.80 12.98
C ASN A 47 1.32 6.38 13.24
N LYS A 48 0.49 7.29 13.75
CA LYS A 48 -0.94 7.05 14.02
C LYS A 48 -1.72 6.66 12.76
N ASP A 49 -1.30 7.15 11.59
CA ASP A 49 -1.94 6.92 10.30
C ASP A 49 -1.35 5.74 9.53
N TRP A 50 -0.60 4.86 10.20
CA TRP A 50 0.07 3.73 9.56
C TRP A 50 -0.90 2.83 8.79
N TRP A 51 -2.16 2.72 9.24
CA TRP A 51 -3.18 1.93 8.54
C TRP A 51 -3.43 2.43 7.12
N TYR A 52 -3.55 3.75 6.94
CA TYR A 52 -3.81 4.37 5.63
C TYR A 52 -2.59 4.28 4.71
N ILE A 53 -1.40 4.54 5.24
CA ILE A 53 -0.13 4.36 4.51
C ILE A 53 -0.02 2.92 4.00
N ARG A 54 -0.42 1.98 4.85
CA ARG A 54 -0.33 0.56 4.54
C ARG A 54 -1.40 0.12 3.55
N CYS A 55 -2.60 0.72 3.57
CA CYS A 55 -3.59 0.55 2.51
C CYS A 55 -3.10 1.13 1.17
N ALA A 56 -2.51 2.32 1.17
CA ALA A 56 -1.93 2.95 -0.01
C ALA A 56 -0.80 2.10 -0.63
N SER A 57 0.09 1.56 0.22
CA SER A 57 1.14 0.64 -0.21
C SER A 57 0.58 -0.63 -0.84
N LEU A 58 -0.50 -1.19 -0.27
CA LEU A 58 -1.17 -2.39 -0.81
C LEU A 58 -1.76 -2.12 -2.18
N VAL A 59 -2.48 -1.00 -2.35
CA VAL A 59 -3.05 -0.58 -3.63
C VAL A 59 -1.95 -0.47 -4.69
N ARG A 60 -0.83 0.19 -4.37
CA ARG A 60 0.31 0.29 -5.28
C ARG A 60 0.85 -1.10 -5.66
N LYS A 61 1.05 -2.00 -4.70
CA LYS A 61 1.55 -3.36 -5.01
C LYS A 61 0.61 -4.14 -5.93
N VAL A 62 -0.71 -4.07 -5.69
CA VAL A 62 -1.71 -4.73 -6.53
C VAL A 62 -1.75 -4.14 -7.94
N TYR A 63 -1.55 -2.82 -8.08
CA TYR A 63 -1.42 -2.18 -9.38
C TYR A 63 -0.19 -2.70 -10.15
N MET A 64 0.96 -2.85 -9.49
CA MET A 64 2.23 -3.21 -10.14
C MET A 64 2.35 -4.70 -10.48
N HIS A 65 1.93 -5.59 -9.58
CA HIS A 65 2.21 -7.03 -9.69
C HIS A 65 0.98 -7.87 -10.09
N GLY A 66 -0.12 -7.24 -10.52
CA GLY A 66 -1.27 -7.93 -11.08
C GLY A 66 -2.04 -8.79 -10.05
N PRO A 67 -2.52 -9.99 -10.40
CA PRO A 67 -3.30 -10.83 -9.48
C PRO A 67 -2.42 -11.32 -8.32
N ILE A 68 -2.64 -10.75 -7.14
CA ILE A 68 -1.84 -11.04 -5.94
C ILE A 68 -2.67 -11.75 -4.86
N GLY A 69 -2.04 -12.73 -4.21
CA GLY A 69 -2.58 -13.42 -3.05
C GLY A 69 -2.17 -12.80 -1.70
N ILE A 70 -2.80 -13.28 -0.63
CA ILE A 70 -2.41 -12.87 0.73
C ILE A 70 -1.02 -13.41 1.09
N SER A 71 -0.66 -14.61 0.61
CA SER A 71 0.65 -15.24 0.89
C SER A 71 1.80 -14.41 0.33
N ASP A 72 1.69 -13.97 -0.92
CA ASP A 72 2.72 -13.15 -1.59
C ASP A 72 2.92 -11.83 -0.85
N LEU A 73 1.82 -11.20 -0.41
CA LEU A 73 1.88 -9.98 0.39
C LEU A 73 2.48 -10.24 1.77
N LYS A 74 2.23 -11.40 2.40
CA LYS A 74 2.84 -11.75 3.69
C LYS A 74 4.36 -11.86 3.56
N SER A 75 4.85 -12.48 2.51
CA SER A 75 6.29 -12.55 2.23
C SER A 75 6.85 -11.17 1.90
N ALA A 76 6.17 -10.41 1.04
CA ALA A 76 6.64 -9.11 0.57
C ALA A 76 6.60 -7.98 1.62
N TYR A 77 5.79 -8.12 2.68
CA TYR A 77 5.82 -7.24 3.86
C TYR A 77 6.51 -7.89 5.06
N GLY A 78 6.95 -9.14 4.90
CA GLY A 78 7.79 -9.83 5.86
C GLY A 78 9.16 -9.19 5.93
N GLY A 79 9.98 -9.67 6.85
CA GLY A 79 11.28 -9.09 7.08
C GLY A 79 12.19 -9.98 7.89
N ARG A 80 13.43 -9.52 8.04
CA ARG A 80 14.43 -10.17 8.87
C ARG A 80 14.02 -10.04 10.34
N LYS A 81 13.94 -11.17 11.05
CA LYS A 81 13.65 -11.22 12.48
C LYS A 81 14.88 -11.76 13.22
N ARG A 82 15.27 -11.08 14.29
CA ARG A 82 16.27 -11.58 15.24
C ARG A 82 15.68 -12.66 16.15
N ILE A 83 16.39 -13.79 16.29
CA ILE A 83 15.96 -14.92 17.12
C ILE A 83 16.98 -15.13 18.23
N GLY A 84 16.94 -14.26 19.25
CA GLY A 84 17.82 -14.38 20.42
C GLY A 84 19.30 -14.46 20.04
N TYR A 85 19.92 -15.60 20.37
CA TYR A 85 21.31 -15.93 20.06
C TYR A 85 21.52 -16.61 18.69
N ASN A 86 20.44 -17.06 18.04
CA ASN A 86 20.51 -17.70 16.73
C ASN A 86 20.61 -16.68 15.58
N LEU A 87 20.97 -17.19 14.40
CA LEU A 87 20.99 -16.39 13.18
C LEU A 87 19.63 -15.76 12.87
N ASN A 88 19.70 -14.65 12.17
CA ASN A 88 18.53 -13.91 11.76
C ASN A 88 17.88 -14.58 10.53
N HIS A 89 16.59 -14.86 10.61
CA HIS A 89 15.83 -15.48 9.53
C HIS A 89 14.71 -14.55 9.03
N HIS A 90 14.29 -14.74 7.78
CA HIS A 90 13.09 -14.08 7.26
C HIS A 90 11.85 -14.65 7.94
N LYS A 91 10.92 -13.76 8.31
CA LYS A 91 9.58 -14.13 8.79
C LYS A 91 8.55 -13.29 8.06
N ASP A 92 7.53 -13.97 7.58
CA ASP A 92 6.32 -13.39 7.01
C ASP A 92 5.65 -12.38 7.94
N ALA A 93 4.98 -11.40 7.34
CA ALA A 93 4.11 -10.47 8.05
C ALA A 93 2.81 -11.12 8.56
N GLY A 94 2.13 -10.41 9.47
CA GLY A 94 0.82 -10.81 9.97
C GLY A 94 -0.27 -10.76 8.88
N GLY A 95 -0.97 -11.87 8.67
CA GLY A 95 -2.00 -11.97 7.63
C GLY A 95 -3.31 -11.22 7.93
N ALA A 96 -3.68 -11.09 9.21
CA ALA A 96 -4.96 -10.48 9.63
C ALA A 96 -5.08 -9.03 9.16
N ILE A 97 -4.00 -8.28 9.33
CA ILE A 97 -3.89 -6.90 8.89
C ILE A 97 -4.10 -6.86 7.38
N ILE A 98 -3.38 -7.68 6.59
CA ILE A 98 -3.38 -7.62 5.11
C ILE A 98 -4.78 -7.90 4.59
N ARG A 99 -5.38 -8.97 5.14
CA ARG A 99 -6.72 -9.41 4.79
C ARG A 99 -7.76 -8.31 5.02
N LYS A 100 -7.75 -7.68 6.20
CA LYS A 100 -8.73 -6.66 6.58
C LYS A 100 -8.60 -5.38 5.75
N ALA A 101 -7.37 -4.91 5.53
CA ALA A 101 -7.13 -3.77 4.65
C ALA A 101 -7.63 -4.02 3.22
N LEU A 102 -7.35 -5.20 2.66
CA LEU A 102 -7.84 -5.55 1.32
C LEU A 102 -9.36 -5.68 1.26
N GLN A 103 -10.02 -6.18 2.31
CA GLN A 103 -11.49 -6.22 2.38
C GLN A 103 -12.10 -4.80 2.37
N GLN A 104 -11.47 -3.86 3.07
CA GLN A 104 -11.90 -2.45 3.06
C GLN A 104 -11.68 -1.79 1.70
N LEU A 105 -10.52 -2.03 1.07
CA LEU A 105 -10.21 -1.53 -0.27
C LEU A 105 -11.14 -2.11 -1.35
N GLU A 106 -11.57 -3.36 -1.18
CA GLU A 106 -12.58 -4.01 -2.01
C GLU A 106 -13.95 -3.34 -1.83
N SER A 107 -14.34 -3.05 -0.59
CA SER A 107 -15.59 -2.32 -0.28
C SER A 107 -15.59 -0.86 -0.78
N ALA A 108 -14.40 -0.25 -0.84
CA ALA A 108 -14.17 1.08 -1.38
C ALA A 108 -14.11 1.10 -2.92
N GLY A 109 -14.10 -0.06 -3.59
CA GLY A 109 -14.10 -0.18 -5.04
C GLY A 109 -12.74 0.10 -5.68
N TYR A 110 -11.64 -0.05 -4.94
CA TYR A 110 -10.29 0.02 -5.53
C TYR A 110 -9.87 -1.34 -6.09
N ILE A 111 -10.18 -2.42 -5.39
CA ILE A 111 -9.70 -3.78 -5.70
C ILE A 111 -10.90 -4.69 -5.99
N THR A 112 -10.73 -5.62 -6.93
CA THR A 112 -11.69 -6.68 -7.24
C THR A 112 -11.09 -8.05 -6.94
N LYS A 113 -11.93 -8.96 -6.43
CA LYS A 113 -11.55 -10.36 -6.25
C LYS A 113 -11.77 -11.13 -7.55
N LYS A 114 -10.73 -11.84 -8.00
CA LYS A 114 -10.78 -12.81 -9.12
C LYS A 114 -10.41 -14.21 -8.59
N SER A 115 -10.63 -15.24 -9.41
CA SER A 115 -10.37 -16.65 -9.03
C SER A 115 -8.91 -16.90 -8.57
N LYS A 116 -7.93 -16.28 -9.24
CA LYS A 116 -6.49 -16.44 -8.92
C LYS A 116 -5.91 -15.41 -7.94
N GLY A 117 -6.73 -14.55 -7.33
CA GLY A 117 -6.23 -13.53 -6.41
C GLY A 117 -7.02 -12.22 -6.49
N ARG A 118 -6.35 -11.11 -6.22
CA ARG A 118 -6.94 -9.77 -6.25
C ARG A 118 -6.30 -8.92 -7.32
N LEU A 119 -7.13 -8.23 -8.09
CA LEU A 119 -6.71 -7.34 -9.16
C LEU A 119 -7.24 -5.93 -8.89
N MET A 120 -6.59 -4.92 -9.43
CA MET A 120 -7.17 -3.58 -9.48
C MET A 120 -8.47 -3.56 -10.27
N SER A 121 -9.44 -2.78 -9.79
CA SER A 121 -10.64 -2.41 -10.55
C SER A 121 -10.30 -1.35 -11.61
N ASP A 122 -11.13 -1.23 -12.65
CA ASP A 122 -10.99 -0.17 -13.66
C ASP A 122 -11.12 1.23 -13.04
N ASP A 123 -12.11 1.42 -12.16
CA ASP A 123 -12.31 2.68 -11.43
C ASP A 123 -11.13 3.00 -10.50
N GLY A 124 -10.59 2.00 -9.81
CA GLY A 124 -9.41 2.12 -8.98
C GLY A 124 -8.18 2.51 -9.79
N MET A 125 -8.02 1.95 -10.99
CA MET A 125 -6.95 2.28 -11.92
C MET A 125 -7.02 3.75 -12.34
N LYS A 126 -8.19 4.21 -12.80
CA LYS A 126 -8.44 5.61 -13.18
C LYS A 126 -8.15 6.60 -12.05
N LYS A 127 -8.56 6.28 -10.82
CA LYS A 127 -8.30 7.13 -9.64
C LYS A 127 -6.80 7.28 -9.35
N ILE A 128 -6.06 6.18 -9.42
CA ILE A 128 -4.62 6.19 -9.18
C ILE A 128 -3.90 6.95 -10.28
N ASP A 129 -4.25 6.72 -11.55
CA ASP A 129 -3.60 7.38 -12.68
C ASP A 129 -3.90 8.88 -12.70
N ARG A 130 -5.10 9.31 -12.25
CA ARG A 130 -5.40 10.73 -12.03
C ARG A 130 -4.50 11.33 -10.94
N LEU A 131 -4.38 10.67 -9.79
CA LEU A 131 -3.49 11.11 -8.72
C LEU A 131 -2.03 11.11 -9.16
N ALA A 132 -1.63 10.16 -10.00
CA ALA A 132 -0.31 10.11 -10.62
C ALA A 132 -0.07 11.37 -11.47
N THR A 133 -1.01 11.74 -12.36
CA THR A 133 -0.85 12.96 -13.16
C THR A 133 -0.75 14.22 -12.33
N GLU A 134 -1.51 14.32 -11.23
CA GLU A 134 -1.44 15.46 -10.30
C GLU A 134 -0.04 15.57 -9.68
N ILE A 135 0.51 14.46 -9.18
CA ILE A 135 1.84 14.42 -8.59
C ILE A 135 2.93 14.72 -9.62
N GLN A 136 2.83 14.19 -10.83
CA GLN A 136 3.82 14.44 -11.87
C GLN A 136 3.89 15.94 -12.21
N ASN A 137 2.74 16.62 -12.27
CA ASN A 137 2.71 18.07 -12.47
C ASN A 137 3.35 18.85 -11.31
N GLU A 138 3.19 18.40 -10.07
CA GLU A 138 3.86 19.00 -8.90
C GLU A 138 5.38 18.80 -8.96
N ILE A 139 5.82 17.60 -9.38
CA ILE A 139 7.24 17.29 -9.55
C ILE A 139 7.86 18.15 -10.66
N ILE A 140 7.21 18.27 -11.82
CA ILE A 140 7.69 19.11 -12.94
C ILE A 140 7.83 20.59 -12.53
N LYS A 141 6.94 21.09 -11.66
CA LYS A 141 7.07 22.46 -11.11
C LYS A 141 8.31 22.64 -10.24
N THR A 142 8.70 21.59 -9.52
CA THR A 142 9.84 21.62 -8.60
C THR A 142 11.16 21.42 -9.36
N GLU A 143 11.15 20.50 -10.32
CA GLU A 143 12.30 20.13 -11.15
C GLU A 143 11.90 20.20 -12.64
N PRO A 144 12.14 21.33 -13.31
CA PRO A 144 11.71 21.53 -14.70
C PRO A 144 12.43 20.58 -15.69
N GLU A 145 13.56 19.99 -15.29
CA GLU A 145 14.30 19.02 -16.10
C GLU A 145 13.48 17.75 -16.41
N LEU A 146 12.55 17.38 -15.53
CA LEU A 146 11.70 16.20 -15.67
C LEU A 146 10.58 16.39 -16.70
N GLN A 147 10.38 17.60 -17.23
CA GLN A 147 9.42 17.88 -18.30
C GLN A 147 9.71 17.08 -19.58
N ARG A 148 10.96 16.64 -19.78
CA ARG A 148 11.35 15.79 -20.93
C ARG A 148 10.72 14.40 -20.91
N TYR A 149 10.30 13.94 -19.74
CA TYR A 149 9.70 12.61 -19.51
C TYR A 149 8.21 12.71 -19.15
N ALA A 150 7.60 13.87 -19.38
CA ALA A 150 6.19 14.17 -19.13
C ALA A 150 5.27 13.77 -20.30
#